data_AF-A0A8C4SGS6-F1
#
_entry.id   AF-A0A8C4SGS6-F1
#
_cell.length_a   1.000
_cell.length_b   1.000
_cell.length_c   1.000
_cell.angle_alpha   90.00
_cell.angle_beta   90.00
_cell.angle_gamma   90.00
#
_symmetry.space_group_name_H-M   'P 1'
#
loop_
_entity.id
_entity.type
_entity.pdbx_description
1 polymer ?
#
loop_
_entity_poly.entity_id
_entity_poly.type
_entity_poly.pdbx_seq_one_letter_code
_entity_poly.pdbx_strand_id
1 'polypeptide(L)'
;IVSCILSLSGCFKKITLENKGAVTKDVAHWYVLQRTRTPFERFQEGLQSLGVLSALQQFPQQLQSLFIKLEKKLTAIEVEQLFKFRINFFLFSVCVDAVTLEEILIFATGSDSVPPLGFFPEPSLEFLHCKSKFPLANTCDCILRIPLTNNYTNFKNNMNFGIRNSPGFGKA
;
A
#
# COMPACT_ATOMS: atom_id res chain seq x y z
N ILE A 1 -23.07 -25.03 -2.36
CA ILE A 1 -22.81 -23.58 -2.58
C ILE A 1 -23.85 -22.96 -3.51
N VAL A 2 -24.03 -23.44 -4.75
CA VAL A 2 -24.96 -22.86 -5.75
C VAL A 2 -26.43 -22.79 -5.25
N SER A 3 -26.95 -23.87 -4.64
CA SER A 3 -28.31 -23.88 -4.08
C SER A 3 -28.52 -22.84 -2.96
N CYS A 4 -27.49 -22.58 -2.15
CA CYS A 4 -27.56 -21.60 -1.06
C CYS A 4 -27.62 -20.16 -1.58
N ILE A 5 -26.84 -19.84 -2.62
CA ILE A 5 -26.84 -18.49 -3.24
C ILE A 5 -28.18 -18.19 -3.94
N LEU A 6 -28.75 -19.17 -4.64
CA LEU A 6 -30.06 -19.02 -5.29
C LEU A 6 -31.18 -18.77 -4.27
N SER A 7 -31.18 -19.52 -3.16
CA SER A 7 -32.15 -19.32 -2.09
C SER A 7 -31.97 -17.96 -1.38
N LEU A 8 -30.74 -17.56 -1.07
CA LEU A 8 -30.45 -16.29 -0.41
C LEU A 8 -30.75 -15.07 -1.29
N SER A 9 -30.58 -15.20 -2.61
CA SER A 9 -30.96 -14.16 -3.57
C SER A 9 -32.48 -14.08 -3.81
N GLY A 10 -33.27 -14.98 -3.23
CA GLY A 10 -34.71 -15.07 -3.49
C GLY A 10 -35.05 -15.52 -4.91
N CYS A 11 -34.10 -16.15 -5.63
CA CYS A 11 -34.31 -16.59 -6.99
C CYS A 11 -35.04 -17.94 -7.03
N PHE A 12 -36.37 -17.90 -7.03
CA PHE A 12 -37.23 -19.09 -7.12
C PHE A 12 -37.59 -19.50 -8.56
N LYS A 13 -36.98 -18.86 -9.58
CA LYS A 13 -37.22 -19.19 -10.99
C LYS A 13 -36.66 -20.58 -11.31
N LYS A 14 -37.45 -21.41 -12.02
CA LYS A 14 -36.95 -22.66 -12.60
C LYS A 14 -35.88 -22.33 -13.64
N ILE A 15 -34.67 -22.83 -13.44
CA ILE A 15 -33.54 -22.60 -14.36
C ILE A 15 -33.71 -23.53 -15.57
N THR A 16 -33.66 -22.95 -16.76
CA THR A 16 -33.71 -23.64 -18.06
C THR A 16 -32.53 -23.22 -18.92
N LEU A 17 -32.29 -23.92 -20.04
CA LEU A 17 -31.18 -23.58 -20.94
C LEU A 17 -31.34 -22.18 -21.56
N GLU A 18 -32.58 -21.74 -21.76
CA GLU A 18 -32.94 -20.46 -22.36
C GLU A 18 -32.77 -19.30 -21.37
N ASN A 19 -33.07 -19.51 -20.08
CA ASN A 19 -33.06 -18.44 -19.08
C ASN A 19 -31.81 -18.38 -18.19
N LYS A 20 -30.91 -19.38 -18.27
CA LYS A 20 -29.73 -19.49 -17.40
C LYS A 20 -28.85 -18.25 -17.38
N GLY A 21 -28.70 -17.56 -18.51
CA GLY A 21 -27.87 -16.35 -18.60
C GLY A 21 -28.45 -15.19 -17.81
N ALA A 22 -29.76 -14.98 -17.93
CA ALA A 22 -30.47 -13.95 -17.17
C ALA A 22 -30.44 -14.24 -15.67
N VAL A 23 -30.74 -15.48 -15.27
CA VAL A 23 -30.68 -15.89 -13.86
C VAL A 23 -29.27 -15.74 -13.29
N THR A 24 -28.23 -16.11 -14.05
CA THR A 24 -26.83 -15.95 -13.61
C THR A 24 -26.48 -14.49 -13.41
N LYS A 25 -26.89 -13.61 -14.34
CA LYS A 25 -26.67 -12.17 -14.23
C LYS A 25 -27.37 -11.57 -13.01
N ASP A 26 -28.64 -11.93 -12.79
CA ASP A 26 -29.44 -11.44 -11.66
C ASP A 26 -28.80 -11.85 -10.32
N VAL A 27 -28.40 -13.12 -10.22
CA VAL A 27 -27.78 -13.68 -9.01
C VAL A 27 -26.40 -13.06 -8.77
N ALA A 28 -25.59 -12.88 -9.81
CA ALA A 28 -24.29 -12.22 -9.71
C ALA A 28 -24.44 -10.75 -9.29
N HIS A 29 -25.40 -10.03 -9.87
CA HIS A 29 -25.71 -8.65 -9.53
C HIS A 29 -26.16 -8.54 -8.07
N TRP A 30 -27.04 -9.43 -7.60
CA TRP A 30 -27.42 -9.50 -6.19
C TRP A 30 -26.19 -9.80 -5.29
N TYR A 31 -25.39 -10.80 -5.65
CA TYR A 31 -24.27 -11.23 -4.84
C TYR A 31 -23.19 -10.15 -4.70
N VAL A 32 -22.89 -9.45 -5.79
CA VAL A 32 -21.84 -8.41 -5.82
C VAL A 32 -22.35 -7.09 -5.27
N LEU A 33 -23.54 -6.62 -5.69
CA LEU A 33 -24.01 -5.27 -5.38
C LEU A 33 -24.93 -5.22 -4.15
N GLN A 34 -25.89 -6.14 -4.02
CA GLN A 34 -26.85 -6.06 -2.92
C GLN A 34 -26.21 -6.43 -1.59
N ARG A 35 -25.27 -7.40 -1.57
CA ARG A 35 -24.53 -7.74 -0.35
C ARG A 35 -23.57 -6.65 0.11
N THR A 36 -23.07 -5.83 -0.82
CA THR A 36 -22.15 -4.73 -0.51
C THR A 36 -22.87 -3.40 -0.37
N ARG A 37 -24.18 -3.34 -0.61
CA ARG A 37 -24.97 -2.11 -0.59
C ARG A 37 -24.84 -1.33 0.72
N THR A 38 -25.11 -1.98 1.86
CA THR A 38 -25.02 -1.30 3.16
C THR A 38 -23.58 -0.85 3.47
N PRO A 39 -22.53 -1.69 3.31
CA PRO A 39 -21.14 -1.22 3.41
C PRO A 39 -20.81 -0.05 2.49
N PHE A 40 -21.31 -0.07 1.25
CA PHE A 40 -21.09 0.98 0.25
C PHE A 40 -21.78 2.29 0.64
N GLU A 41 -23.05 2.25 1.06
CA GLU A 41 -23.80 3.42 1.54
C GLU A 41 -23.11 4.03 2.78
N ARG A 42 -22.68 3.19 3.73
CA ARG A 42 -21.89 3.63 4.89
C ARG A 42 -20.55 4.26 4.49
N PHE A 43 -19.87 3.68 3.50
CA PHE A 43 -18.63 4.23 2.97
C PHE A 43 -18.85 5.61 2.34
N GLN A 44 -19.91 5.76 1.53
CA GLN A 44 -20.29 7.05 0.95
C GLN A 44 -20.58 8.11 2.03
N GLU A 45 -21.32 7.75 3.07
CA GLU A 45 -21.60 8.65 4.19
C GLU A 45 -20.33 9.03 4.97
N GLY A 46 -19.41 8.09 5.17
CA GLY A 46 -18.09 8.36 5.76
C GLY A 46 -17.30 9.38 4.93
N LEU A 47 -17.25 9.21 3.60
CA LEU A 47 -16.63 10.18 2.70
C LEU A 47 -17.34 11.54 2.70
N GLN A 48 -18.66 11.55 2.78
CA GLN A 48 -19.45 12.78 2.83
C GLN A 48 -19.25 13.56 4.14
N SER A 49 -18.95 12.87 5.25
CA SER A 49 -18.80 13.49 6.58
C SER A 49 -17.73 14.58 6.63
N LEU A 50 -16.69 14.48 5.79
CA LEU A 50 -15.64 15.50 5.63
C LEU A 50 -15.68 16.19 4.25
N GLY A 51 -16.77 16.03 3.50
CA GLY A 51 -16.95 16.63 2.17
C GLY A 51 -16.16 15.97 1.03
N VAL A 52 -15.46 14.86 1.30
CA VAL A 52 -14.63 14.14 0.30
C VAL A 52 -15.50 13.62 -0.85
N LEU A 53 -16.70 13.10 -0.56
CA LEU A 53 -17.62 12.63 -1.60
C LEU A 53 -18.04 13.75 -2.55
N SER A 54 -18.36 14.93 -2.02
CA SER A 54 -18.69 16.11 -2.83
C SER A 54 -17.52 16.54 -3.70
N ALA A 55 -16.30 16.56 -3.14
CA ALA A 55 -15.08 16.87 -3.90
C ALA A 55 -14.82 15.87 -5.03
N LEU A 56 -15.00 14.56 -4.77
CA LEU A 56 -14.88 13.49 -5.76
C LEU A 56 -15.84 13.68 -6.95
N GLN A 57 -17.08 14.08 -6.68
CA GLN A 57 -18.08 14.32 -7.71
C GLN A 57 -17.80 15.59 -8.53
N GLN A 58 -17.29 16.64 -7.87
CA GLN A 58 -17.00 17.92 -8.50
C GLN A 58 -15.70 17.88 -9.33
N PHE A 59 -14.69 17.13 -8.88
CA PHE A 59 -13.33 17.13 -9.45
C PHE A 59 -12.76 15.71 -9.69
N PRO A 60 -13.46 14.83 -10.43
CA PRO A 60 -13.09 13.42 -10.54
C PRO A 60 -11.71 13.18 -11.17
N GLN A 61 -11.34 13.98 -12.18
CA GLN A 61 -10.05 13.84 -12.86
C GLN A 61 -8.87 14.29 -11.99
N GLN A 62 -9.05 15.34 -11.18
CA GLN A 62 -7.99 15.91 -10.35
C GLN A 62 -7.69 15.01 -9.15
N LEU A 63 -8.73 14.40 -8.57
CA LEU A 63 -8.62 13.50 -7.43
C LEU A 63 -8.28 12.06 -7.84
N GLN A 64 -8.29 11.75 -9.14
CA GLN A 64 -8.01 10.41 -9.64
C GLN A 64 -6.68 9.87 -9.10
N SER A 65 -5.63 10.69 -9.11
CA SER A 65 -4.31 10.31 -8.62
C SER A 65 -4.26 10.04 -7.12
N LEU A 66 -5.20 10.57 -6.33
CA LEU A 66 -5.30 10.33 -4.88
C LEU A 66 -5.89 8.95 -4.55
N PHE A 67 -6.81 8.47 -5.39
CA PHE A 67 -7.58 7.24 -5.12
C PHE A 67 -7.21 6.08 -6.04
N ILE A 68 -6.55 6.34 -7.16
CA ILE A 68 -6.13 5.35 -8.15
C ILE A 68 -4.61 5.37 -8.24
N LYS A 69 -4.00 4.22 -7.94
CA LYS A 69 -2.56 4.03 -8.08
C LYS A 69 -2.16 4.16 -9.55
N LEU A 70 -1.30 5.12 -9.84
CA LEU A 70 -0.63 5.25 -11.13
C LEU A 70 0.68 4.48 -11.05
N GLU A 71 0.92 3.56 -11.98
CA GLU A 71 2.19 2.83 -12.04
C GLU A 71 3.33 3.81 -12.36
N LYS A 72 4.14 4.11 -11.34
CA LYS A 72 5.35 4.91 -11.46
C LYS A 72 6.50 4.15 -10.83
N LYS A 73 7.59 3.95 -11.59
CA LYS A 73 8.80 3.32 -11.04
C LYS A 73 9.55 4.32 -10.17
N LEU A 74 9.88 3.88 -8.96
CA LEU A 74 10.69 4.65 -8.02
C LEU A 74 12.14 4.69 -8.46
N THR A 75 12.74 5.89 -8.48
CA THR A 75 14.14 6.11 -8.84
C THR A 75 15.01 6.32 -7.60
N ALA A 76 16.32 6.09 -7.74
CA ALA A 76 17.26 6.30 -6.63
C ALA A 76 17.29 7.75 -6.14
N ILE A 77 17.17 8.70 -7.08
CA ILE A 77 17.14 10.14 -6.79
C ILE A 77 15.90 10.49 -5.96
N GLU A 78 14.73 9.93 -6.29
CA GLU A 78 13.53 10.15 -5.50
C GLU A 78 13.69 9.61 -4.08
N VAL A 79 14.25 8.41 -3.91
CA VAL A 79 14.52 7.85 -2.57
C VAL A 79 15.48 8.74 -1.78
N GLU A 80 16.57 9.19 -2.40
CA GLU A 80 17.53 10.08 -1.75
C GLU A 80 16.89 11.42 -1.32
N GLN A 81 16.01 11.97 -2.15
CA GLN A 81 15.28 13.21 -1.83
C GLN A 81 14.22 13.02 -0.74
N LEU A 82 13.64 11.83 -0.62
CA LEU A 82 12.63 11.51 0.40
C LEU A 82 13.25 11.48 1.81
N PHE A 83 14.40 10.84 1.97
CA PHE A 83 15.08 10.73 3.26
C PHE A 83 16.00 11.94 3.46
N LYS A 84 15.43 13.05 3.95
CA LYS A 84 16.20 14.29 4.18
C LYS A 84 17.35 14.05 5.17
N PHE A 85 18.58 14.35 4.74
CA PHE A 85 19.76 14.33 5.59
C PHE A 85 20.04 15.71 6.21
N ARG A 86 20.54 15.73 7.46
CA ARG A 86 21.33 16.86 8.00
C ARG A 86 22.83 16.73 7.72
N ILE A 87 23.31 15.66 7.06
CA ILE A 87 24.72 15.46 6.70
C ILE A 87 24.79 14.67 5.38
N ASN A 88 25.42 15.21 4.34
CA ASN A 88 25.55 14.58 3.01
C ASN A 88 26.20 13.17 3.07
N PHE A 89 25.43 12.11 3.29
CA PHE A 89 25.91 10.73 3.17
C PHE A 89 25.11 10.01 2.08
N PHE A 90 25.80 9.78 0.96
CA PHE A 90 25.32 9.17 -0.27
C PHE A 90 24.50 7.89 -0.01
N LEU A 91 23.16 8.00 -0.09
CA LEU A 91 22.27 6.84 -0.18
C LEU A 91 22.52 6.05 -1.48
N PHE A 92 23.20 6.67 -2.46
CA PHE A 92 23.59 6.06 -3.73
C PHE A 92 24.41 4.76 -3.57
N SER A 93 25.14 4.59 -2.46
CA SER A 93 25.88 3.36 -2.17
C SER A 93 25.09 2.32 -1.38
N VAL A 94 23.83 2.57 -1.03
CA VAL A 94 22.88 1.57 -0.49
C VAL A 94 22.15 0.87 -1.65
N CYS A 95 22.74 0.83 -2.84
CA CYS A 95 22.42 -0.19 -3.83
C CYS A 95 22.96 -1.52 -3.30
N VAL A 96 22.23 -2.10 -2.36
CA VAL A 96 22.50 -3.41 -1.81
C VAL A 96 22.01 -4.37 -2.89
N ASP A 97 22.90 -5.01 -3.67
CA ASP A 97 22.55 -5.77 -4.91
C ASP A 97 21.35 -6.74 -4.81
N ALA A 98 20.95 -7.11 -3.58
CA ALA A 98 19.87 -8.04 -3.30
C ALA A 98 18.57 -7.37 -2.76
N VAL A 99 18.54 -6.05 -2.53
CA VAL A 99 17.39 -5.29 -2.04
C VAL A 99 17.08 -4.12 -2.99
N THR A 100 15.81 -3.98 -3.38
CA THR A 100 15.35 -2.92 -4.28
C THR A 100 15.05 -1.61 -3.53
N LEU A 101 14.96 -0.51 -4.26
CA LEU A 101 14.52 0.79 -3.71
C LEU A 101 13.10 0.73 -3.13
N GLU A 102 12.23 -0.08 -3.75
CA GLU A 102 10.87 -0.30 -3.28
C GLU A 102 10.86 -1.07 -1.96
N GLU A 103 11.70 -2.10 -1.81
CA GLU A 103 11.85 -2.83 -0.54
C GLU A 103 12.37 -1.93 0.59
N ILE A 104 13.27 -0.98 0.28
CA ILE A 104 13.72 0.04 1.26
C ILE A 104 12.57 0.96 1.65
N LEU A 105 11.80 1.45 0.66
CA LEU A 105 10.66 2.34 0.90
C LEU A 105 9.59 1.65 1.75
N ILE A 106 9.22 0.42 1.40
CA ILE A 106 8.24 -0.39 2.15
C ILE A 106 8.74 -0.64 3.57
N PHE A 107 10.02 -1.00 3.73
CA PHE A 107 10.58 -1.24 5.05
C PHE A 107 10.47 0.00 5.95
N ALA A 108 10.84 1.17 5.43
CA ALA A 108 10.87 2.41 6.21
C ALA A 108 9.50 3.06 6.42
N THR A 109 8.58 2.93 5.47
CA THR A 109 7.32 3.72 5.43
C THR A 109 6.06 2.86 5.41
N GLY A 110 6.18 1.56 5.16
CA GLY A 110 5.03 0.68 4.92
C GLY A 110 4.35 0.88 3.56
N SER A 111 4.85 1.80 2.72
CA SER A 111 4.29 2.10 1.40
C SER A 111 5.20 1.62 0.27
N ASP A 112 4.60 1.10 -0.79
CA ASP A 112 5.30 0.67 -2.02
C ASP A 112 5.52 1.81 -3.02
N SER A 113 4.99 3.00 -2.71
CA SER A 113 5.08 4.19 -3.55
C SER A 113 4.99 5.45 -2.71
N VAL A 114 5.47 6.58 -3.24
CA VAL A 114 5.30 7.89 -2.59
C VAL A 114 3.83 8.29 -2.69
N PRO A 115 3.15 8.60 -1.57
CA PRO A 115 1.77 9.06 -1.64
C PRO A 115 1.65 10.30 -2.52
N PRO A 116 0.51 10.52 -3.20
CA PRO A 116 0.30 11.69 -4.05
C PRO A 116 0.48 13.04 -3.34
N LEU A 117 0.22 13.08 -2.03
CA LEU A 117 0.42 14.26 -1.17
C LEU A 117 1.79 14.26 -0.46
N GLY A 118 2.66 13.30 -0.77
CA GLY A 118 3.88 13.02 -0.02
C GLY A 118 3.63 12.31 1.30
N PHE A 119 4.70 12.01 2.02
CA PHE A 119 4.64 11.43 3.36
C PHE A 119 4.48 12.52 4.41
N PHE A 120 3.72 12.21 5.46
CA PHE A 120 3.63 13.03 6.67
C PHE A 120 3.58 12.11 7.90
N PRO A 121 4.57 12.18 8.82
CA PRO A 121 5.76 13.03 8.78
C PRO A 121 6.71 12.68 7.61
N GLU A 122 7.57 13.63 7.24
CA GLU A 122 8.54 13.41 6.15
C GLU A 122 9.52 12.28 6.50
N PRO A 123 9.92 11.43 5.53
CA PRO A 123 10.80 10.31 5.82
C PRO A 123 12.17 10.79 6.30
N SER A 124 12.72 10.09 7.28
CA SER A 124 13.97 10.49 7.91
C SER A 124 14.85 9.30 8.22
N LEU A 125 16.13 9.59 8.47
CA LEU A 125 17.16 8.58 8.69
C LEU A 125 17.83 8.82 10.04
N GLU A 126 17.99 7.77 10.82
CA GLU A 126 18.71 7.80 12.09
C GLU A 126 19.82 6.74 12.13
N PHE A 127 20.87 6.97 12.92
CA PHE A 127 21.92 5.98 13.13
C PHE A 127 21.75 5.24 14.46
N LEU A 128 21.83 3.91 14.40
CA LEU A 128 21.81 3.04 15.57
C LEU A 128 23.22 2.97 16.17
N HIS A 129 23.44 3.73 17.24
CA HIS A 129 24.69 3.73 17.99
C HIS A 129 24.75 2.51 18.93
N CYS A 130 25.38 1.42 18.46
CA CYS A 130 25.57 0.16 19.21
C CYS A 130 24.28 -0.58 19.66
N LYS A 131 23.12 -0.25 19.09
CA LYS A 131 21.82 -0.78 19.52
C LYS A 131 21.37 -2.06 18.79
N SER A 132 21.81 -2.25 17.56
CA SER A 132 21.39 -3.38 16.73
C SER A 132 22.40 -3.62 15.60
N LYS A 133 22.52 -4.88 15.20
CA LYS A 133 23.27 -5.29 14.01
C LYS A 133 22.48 -5.02 12.72
N PHE A 134 21.16 -5.04 12.78
CA PHE A 134 20.24 -4.94 11.63
C PHE A 134 19.53 -3.58 11.58
N PRO A 135 19.08 -3.13 10.40
CA PRO A 135 18.24 -1.94 10.30
C PRO A 135 16.94 -2.10 11.08
N LEU A 136 16.41 -0.97 11.53
CA LEU A 136 15.08 -0.88 12.15
C LEU A 136 14.28 0.18 11.42
N ALA A 137 12.96 0.04 11.44
CA ALA A 137 12.05 1.04 10.90
C ALA A 137 11.04 1.49 11.96
N ASN A 138 10.62 2.75 11.88
CA ASN A 138 9.36 3.20 12.45
C ASN A 138 8.50 3.68 11.29
N THR A 139 7.57 2.84 10.85
CA THR A 139 6.72 3.11 9.68
C THR A 139 5.72 4.23 9.94
N CYS A 140 5.22 4.39 11.17
CA CYS A 140 4.33 5.49 11.53
C CYS A 140 5.01 6.85 11.38
N ASP A 141 6.30 6.94 11.74
CA ASP A 141 7.08 8.17 11.65
C ASP A 141 7.99 8.23 10.40
N CYS A 142 7.87 7.26 9.48
CA CYS A 142 8.70 7.12 8.28
C CYS A 142 10.22 7.16 8.56
N ILE A 143 10.68 6.54 9.65
CA ILE A 143 12.09 6.58 10.08
C ILE A 143 12.81 5.30 9.68
N LEU A 144 13.84 5.41 8.85
CA LEU A 144 14.81 4.34 8.58
C LEU A 144 16.00 4.47 9.53
N ARG A 145 16.21 3.46 10.38
CA ARG A 145 17.37 3.42 11.29
C ARG A 145 18.45 2.51 10.76
N ILE A 146 19.63 3.07 10.57
CA ILE A 146 20.77 2.43 9.93
C ILE A 146 21.77 1.94 10.99
N PRO A 147 22.18 0.65 10.96
CA PRO A 147 23.19 0.14 11.86
C PRO A 147 24.58 0.67 11.51
N LEU A 148 25.31 1.14 12.52
CA LEU A 148 26.72 1.49 12.37
C LEU A 148 27.55 0.20 12.43
N THR A 149 28.36 -0.04 11.39
CA THR A 149 29.26 -1.21 11.33
C THR A 149 30.67 -0.77 10.93
N ASN A 150 31.65 -1.62 11.22
CA ASN A 150 33.07 -1.33 11.00
C ASN A 150 33.55 -1.52 9.55
N ASN A 151 32.74 -2.12 8.68
CA ASN A 151 33.06 -2.27 7.26
C ASN A 151 31.80 -2.40 6.39
N TYR A 152 31.96 -2.05 5.11
CA TYR A 152 30.87 -2.04 4.14
C TYR A 152 30.23 -3.41 3.90
N THR A 153 31.01 -4.50 3.90
CA THR A 153 30.48 -5.85 3.66
C THR A 153 29.49 -6.27 4.75
N ASN A 154 29.83 -6.04 6.02
CA ASN A 154 28.96 -6.32 7.17
C ASN A 154 27.72 -5.42 7.12
N PHE A 155 27.89 -4.14 6.84
CA PHE A 155 26.80 -3.21 6.62
C PHE A 155 25.81 -3.75 5.57
N LYS A 156 26.32 -4.06 4.37
CA LYS A 156 25.56 -4.55 3.22
C LYS A 156 24.78 -5.82 3.56
N ASN A 157 25.45 -6.81 4.17
CA ASN A 157 24.83 -8.08 4.54
C ASN A 157 23.73 -7.90 5.60
N ASN A 158 23.95 -7.05 6.60
CA ASN A 158 22.96 -6.79 7.64
C ASN A 158 21.74 -6.03 7.11
N MET A 159 21.95 -5.04 6.24
CA MET A 159 20.86 -4.31 5.57
C MET A 159 20.02 -5.27 4.72
N ASN A 160 20.67 -6.06 3.84
CA ASN A 160 20.01 -7.08 3.04
C ASN A 160 19.18 -8.04 3.88
N PHE A 161 19.80 -8.60 4.93
CA PHE A 161 19.14 -9.57 5.79
C PHE A 161 17.96 -8.95 6.53
N GLY A 162 18.13 -7.78 7.15
CA GLY A 162 17.09 -7.13 7.94
C GLY A 162 15.86 -6.76 7.12
N ILE A 163 16.06 -6.17 5.93
CA ILE A 163 14.96 -5.75 5.06
C ILE A 163 14.21 -6.95 4.46
N ARG A 164 14.93 -7.97 3.99
CA ARG A 164 14.25 -9.14 3.35
C ARG A 164 13.58 -10.08 4.33
N ASN A 165 14.02 -10.10 5.59
CA ASN A 165 13.43 -10.91 6.66
C ASN A 165 12.41 -10.15 7.50
N SER A 166 11.97 -8.97 7.05
CA SER A 166 10.85 -8.23 7.63
C SER A 166 9.68 -8.20 6.64
N PRO A 167 9.04 -9.35 6.36
CA PRO A 167 7.85 -9.36 5.51
C PRO A 167 6.81 -8.41 6.11
N GLY A 168 6.50 -7.34 5.39
CA GLY A 168 5.81 -6.16 5.91
C GLY A 168 4.42 -6.41 6.51
N PHE A 169 3.94 -5.45 7.28
CA PHE A 169 2.53 -5.30 7.62
C PHE A 169 1.71 -5.09 6.34
N GLY A 170 0.54 -5.73 6.25
CA GLY A 170 -0.45 -5.39 5.22
C GLY A 170 -0.33 -6.08 3.85
N LYS A 171 0.46 -7.16 3.72
CA LYS A 171 0.27 -8.08 2.59
C LYS A 171 -1.04 -8.88 2.79
N ALA A 172 -2.16 -8.27 2.45
CA ALA A 172 -3.45 -8.94 2.29
C ALA A 172 -3.74 -9.13 0.79
#